data_AF-A0A3M1LLS7-F1
#
_entry.id   AF-A0A3M1LLS7-F1
#
_cell.length_a   1.000
_cell.length_b   1.000
_cell.length_c   1.000
_cell.angle_alpha   90.00
_cell.angle_beta   90.00
_cell.angle_gamma   90.00
#
_symmetry.space_group_name_H-M   'P 1'
#
loop_
_entity.id
_entity.type
_entity.pdbx_description
1 polymer ?
#
loop_
_entity_poly.entity_id
_entity_poly.type
_entity_poly.pdbx_seq_one_letter_code
_entity_poly.pdbx_strand_id
1 'polypeptide(L)' 'MEVLLREIYNKPITLKPYHTLDDAKNKMIKHNISRIVVEVDDKPVGIITEKDI' A
#
# COMPACT_ATOMS: atom_id res chain seq x y z
N MET A 1 27.72 3.85 -4.14
CA MET A 1 26.98 3.08 -5.15
C MET A 1 25.73 3.88 -5.46
N GLU A 2 25.54 4.31 -6.70
CA GLU A 2 24.27 4.87 -7.15
C GLU A 2 23.38 3.72 -7.61
N VAL A 3 22.15 3.66 -7.11
CA VAL A 3 21.12 2.68 -7.49
C VAL A 3 19.90 3.47 -7.91
N LEU A 4 19.31 3.13 -9.06
CA LEU A 4 18.10 3.78 -9.53
C LEU A 4 16.90 3.23 -8.76
N LEU A 5 15.98 4.09 -8.33
CA LEU A 5 14.75 3.66 -7.64
C LEU A 5 13.96 2.62 -8.46
N ARG A 6 14.01 2.72 -9.80
CA ARG A 6 13.36 1.79 -10.72
C ARG A 6 13.88 0.35 -10.61
N GLU A 7 15.08 0.16 -10.08
CA GLU A 7 15.72 -1.14 -9.89
C GLU A 7 15.28 -1.83 -8.60
N ILE A 8 14.71 -1.08 -7.64
CA ILE A 8 14.38 -1.61 -6.30
C ILE A 8 12.91 -1.40 -5.89
N TYR A 9 12.13 -0.62 -6.65
CA TYR A 9 10.72 -0.41 -6.31
C TYR A 9 9.87 -1.62 -6.72
N ASN A 10 8.85 -1.90 -5.91
CA ASN A 10 7.78 -2.81 -6.24
C ASN A 10 6.50 -2.01 -6.51
N LYS A 11 5.66 -2.48 -7.43
CA LYS A 11 4.33 -1.88 -7.63
C LYS A 11 3.54 -1.98 -6.32
N PRO A 12 3.06 -0.86 -5.75
CA PRO A 12 2.36 -0.90 -4.47
C PRO A 12 1.04 -1.64 -4.61
N ILE A 13 0.66 -2.34 -3.55
CA ILE A 13 -0.70 -2.85 -3.40
C ILE A 13 -1.58 -1.72 -2.88
N THR A 14 -2.73 -1.52 -3.53
CA THR A 14 -3.58 -0.36 -3.31
C THR A 14 -4.97 -0.73 -2.79
N LEU A 15 -5.65 0.20 -2.12
CA LEU A 15 -7.07 0.15 -1.76
C LEU A 15 -7.76 1.47 -2.12
N LYS A 16 -9.07 1.41 -2.35
CA LYS A 16 -9.92 2.61 -2.48
C LYS A 16 -10.33 3.13 -1.09
N PRO A 17 -10.64 4.44 -0.91
CA PRO A 17 -10.91 5.03 0.41
C PRO A 17 -12.15 4.49 1.13
N TYR A 18 -13.05 3.82 0.42
CA TYR A 18 -14.25 3.22 0.99
C TYR A 18 -14.04 1.80 1.54
N HIS A 19 -12.83 1.22 1.41
CA HIS A 19 -12.50 -0.05 2.04
C HIS A 19 -12.31 0.11 3.55
N THR A 20 -12.58 -0.96 4.29
CA THR A 20 -12.47 -1.01 5.75
C THR A 20 -11.03 -1.26 6.23
N LEU A 21 -10.78 -1.06 7.53
CA LEU A 21 -9.51 -1.45 8.14
C LEU A 21 -9.27 -2.97 8.09
N ASP A 22 -10.32 -3.79 8.17
CA ASP A 22 -10.21 -5.24 8.01
C ASP A 22 -9.81 -5.61 6.59
N ASP A 23 -10.31 -4.92 5.56
CA ASP A 23 -9.85 -5.11 4.19
C ASP A 23 -8.36 -4.80 4.05
N ALA A 24 -7.90 -3.71 4.69
CA ALA A 24 -6.48 -3.34 4.72
C ALA A 24 -5.64 -4.42 5.41
N LYS A 25 -6.03 -4.85 6.60
CA LYS A 25 -5.35 -5.92 7.37
C LYS A 25 -5.29 -7.23 6.59
N ASN A 26 -6.41 -7.68 6.05
CA ASN A 26 -6.49 -8.93 5.28
C ASN A 26 -5.63 -8.87 4.02
N LYS A 27 -5.58 -7.71 3.36
CA LYS A 27 -4.74 -7.51 2.16
C LYS A 27 -3.26 -7.44 2.51
N MET A 28 -2.89 -6.82 3.65
CA MET A 28 -1.53 -6.84 4.19
C MET A 28 -1.06 -8.28 4.46
N ILE A 29 -1.87 -9.08 5.17
CA ILE A 29 -1.57 -10.50 5.46
C ILE A 29 -1.43 -11.30 4.17
N LYS A 30 -2.40 -11.18 3.24
CA LYS A 30 -2.42 -11.92 1.99
C LYS A 30 -1.18 -11.67 1.12
N HIS A 31 -0.69 -10.42 1.10
CA HIS A 31 0.45 -10.03 0.28
C HIS A 31 1.78 -10.01 1.06
N ASN A 32 1.77 -10.33 2.35
CA ASN A 32 2.92 -10.25 3.25
C ASN A 32 3.62 -8.88 3.22
N ILE A 33 2.83 -7.80 3.35
CA ILE A 33 3.29 -6.40 3.35
C ILE A 33 2.77 -5.66 4.59
N SER A 34 3.49 -4.62 5.03
CA SER A 34 3.15 -3.83 6.22
C SER A 34 2.53 -2.46 5.92
N ARG A 35 2.22 -2.18 4.65
CA ARG A 35 1.66 -0.90 4.22
C ARG A 35 0.81 -1.05 2.97
N ILE A 36 -0.23 -0.24 2.85
CA ILE A 36 -1.09 -0.14 1.67
C ILE A 36 -1.20 1.31 1.25
N VAL A 37 -1.14 1.56 -0.05
CA VAL A 37 -1.39 2.88 -0.64
C VAL A 37 -2.89 3.04 -0.88
N VAL A 38 -3.47 4.17 -0.48
CA VAL A 38 -4.87 4.50 -0.76
C VAL A 38 -4.93 5.32 -2.04
N GLU A 39 -5.79 4.95 -2.99
CA GLU A 39 -5.89 5.58 -4.30
C GLU A 39 -7.32 6.04 -4.67
N VAL A 40 -7.43 7.17 -5.35
CA VAL A 40 -8.65 7.70 -5.97
C VAL A 40 -8.32 8.05 -7.41
N ASP A 41 -9.12 7.61 -8.38
CA ASP A 41 -8.90 7.84 -9.81
C ASP A 41 -7.45 7.55 -10.25
N ASP A 42 -6.93 6.40 -9.80
CA ASP A 42 -5.57 5.90 -10.02
C ASP A 42 -4.44 6.82 -9.51
N LYS A 43 -4.77 7.79 -8.66
CA LYS A 43 -3.82 8.66 -7.99
C LYS A 43 -3.67 8.27 -6.52
N PRO A 44 -2.44 8.15 -6.00
CA PRO A 44 -2.21 7.92 -4.58
C PRO A 44 -2.66 9.16 -3.78
N VAL A 45 -3.53 8.95 -2.80
CA VAL A 45 -4.06 10.02 -1.92
C VAL A 45 -3.65 9.83 -0.47
N GLY A 46 -3.14 8.65 -0.10
CA GLY A 46 -2.71 8.36 1.27
C GLY A 46 -1.97 7.04 1.39
N ILE A 47 -1.52 6.76 2.62
CA ILE A 47 -0.88 5.51 2.99
C ILE A 47 -1.39 5.09 4.37
N ILE A 48 -1.65 3.80 4.55
CA ILE A 48 -1.91 3.20 5.85
C ILE A 48 -0.85 2.13 6.12
N THR A 49 -0.29 2.15 7.32
CA THR A 49 0.72 1.20 7.78
C THR A 49 0.13 0.27 8.82
N GLU A 50 0.78 -0.87 9.03
CA GLU A 50 0.43 -1.81 10.10
C GLU A 50 0.44 -1.15 11.50
N LYS A 51 1.17 -0.05 11.70
CA LYS A 51 1.19 0.69 12.97
C LYS A 51 -0.02 1.60 13.18
N ASP A 52 -0.75 1.92 12.12
CA ASP A 52 -1.96 2.75 12.19
C ASP A 52 -3.21 1.92 12.51
N ILE A 53 -3.13 0.58 12.41
CA ILE A 53 -4.20 -0.40 12.64
C ILE A 53 -3.98 -1.07 14.00
#